data_AF-A0A2B8A3R6-F1
#
_entry.id   AF-A0A2B8A3R6-F1
#
_cell.length_a   1.000
_cell.length_b   1.000
_cell.length_c   1.000
_cell.angle_alpha   90.00
_cell.angle_beta   90.00
_cell.angle_gamma   90.00
#
_symmetry.space_group_name_H-M   'P 1'
#
loop_
_entity.id
_entity.type
_entity.pdbx_description
1 polymer ?
#
loop_
_entity_poly.entity_id
_entity_poly.type
_entity_poly.pdbx_seq_one_letter_code
_entity_poly.pdbx_strand_id
1 'polypeptide(L)'
;MFGTGNVIYSQAGYLMRRNLLGEHGTLMPYVTLQSARYERLDKASNVYDLGLNWLLNGHSSKITLDWQLRPSYSGTNNLLVRNDGMSSQVTVQYQVSF
;
A
#
# COMPACT_ATOMS: atom_id res chain seq x y z
N MET A 1 13.12 6.68 -4.64
CA MET A 1 12.96 7.55 -3.46
C MET A 1 14.08 8.56 -3.48
N PHE A 2 13.86 9.78 -3.99
CA PHE A 2 14.88 10.83 -4.00
C PHE A 2 14.21 12.16 -3.62
N GLY A 3 14.43 12.58 -2.38
CA GLY A 3 13.93 13.83 -1.81
C GLY A 3 14.32 13.93 -0.34
N THR A 4 14.91 15.05 0.07
CA THR A 4 15.27 15.33 1.46
C THR A 4 13.99 15.47 2.29
N GLY A 5 13.85 14.68 3.35
CA GLY A 5 12.63 14.65 4.16
C GLY A 5 12.53 13.42 5.04
N ASN A 6 11.45 13.35 5.81
CA ASN A 6 11.14 12.23 6.70
C ASN A 6 9.95 11.45 6.17
N VAL A 7 10.03 10.12 6.22
CA VAL A 7 8.94 9.22 5.82
C VAL A 7 8.64 8.28 6.97
N ILE A 8 7.38 8.23 7.37
CA ILE A 8 6.86 7.28 8.35
C ILE A 8 5.97 6.30 7.60
N TYR A 9 6.25 5.00 7.78
CA TYR A 9 5.44 3.92 7.23
C TYR A 9 4.87 3.09 8.37
N SER A 10 3.55 2.88 8.35
CA SER A 10 2.83 2.10 9.33
C SER A 10 2.00 1.04 8.60
N GLN A 11 2.04 -0.19 9.09
CA GLN A 11 1.27 -1.31 8.54
C GLN A 11 0.61 -2.06 9.67
N ALA A 12 -0.67 -2.39 9.49
CA ALA A 12 -1.41 -3.28 10.36
C ALA A 12 -2.03 -4.39 9.51
N GLY A 13 -1.85 -5.63 9.95
CA GLY A 13 -2.41 -6.81 9.31
C GLY A 13 -3.07 -7.71 10.35
N TYR A 14 -4.17 -8.35 9.96
CA TYR A 14 -4.85 -9.32 10.82
C TYR A 14 -4.91 -10.66 10.11
N LEU A 15 -4.29 -11.68 10.72
CA LEU A 15 -4.42 -13.06 10.23
C LEU A 15 -5.75 -13.63 10.72
N MET A 16 -6.66 -13.91 9.79
CA MET A 16 -7.93 -14.56 10.14
C MET A 16 -7.69 -16.01 10.59
N ARG A 17 -8.77 -16.69 11.01
CA ARG A 17 -8.69 -18.09 11.46
C ARG A 17 -7.98 -18.94 10.40
N ARG A 18 -7.07 -19.80 10.87
CA ARG A 18 -6.48 -20.84 10.02
C ARG A 18 -7.62 -21.71 9.49
N ASN A 19 -7.64 -21.95 8.18
CA ASN A 19 -8.73 -22.63 7.46
C ASN A 19 -10.08 -21.88 7.44
N LEU A 20 -10.07 -20.54 7.44
CA LEU A 20 -11.29 -19.76 7.25
C LEU A 20 -12.06 -20.18 5.98
N LEU A 21 -11.33 -20.54 4.93
CA LEU A 21 -11.87 -21.04 3.67
C LEU A 21 -11.72 -22.57 3.53
N GLY A 22 -11.61 -23.30 4.65
CA GLY A 22 -11.39 -24.74 4.65
C GLY A 22 -10.06 -25.11 3.99
N GLU A 23 -10.11 -25.99 2.98
CA GLU A 23 -8.94 -26.40 2.18
C GLU A 23 -8.38 -25.27 1.31
N HIS A 24 -9.15 -24.22 1.06
CA HIS A 24 -8.73 -23.08 0.23
C HIS A 24 -7.89 -22.05 1.00
N GLY A 25 -7.53 -22.30 2.26
CA GLY A 25 -6.55 -21.51 3.00
C GLY A 25 -7.15 -20.44 3.91
N THR A 26 -6.41 -19.34 4.12
CA THR A 26 -6.79 -18.26 5.04
C THR A 26 -6.60 -16.88 4.42
N LEU A 27 -7.32 -15.90 4.97
CA LEU A 27 -7.28 -14.52 4.53
C LEU A 27 -6.55 -13.67 5.58
N MET A 28 -5.78 -12.71 5.10
CA MET A 28 -5.10 -11.71 5.90
C MET A 28 -5.33 -10.34 5.28
N PRO A 29 -6.39 -9.62 5.69
CA PRO A 29 -6.50 -8.21 5.36
C PRO A 29 -5.37 -7.42 6.00
N TYR A 30 -4.93 -6.38 5.31
CA TYR A 30 -3.97 -5.43 5.80
C TYR A 30 -4.32 -4.02 5.36
N VAL A 31 -3.84 -3.06 6.13
CA VAL A 31 -3.92 -1.64 5.84
C VAL A 31 -2.55 -1.02 6.08
N THR A 32 -2.19 -0.06 5.24
CA THR A 32 -0.90 0.64 5.32
C THR A 32 -1.15 2.13 5.21
N LEU A 33 -0.30 2.88 5.90
CA LEU A 33 -0.28 4.33 5.86
C LEU A 33 1.17 4.76 5.77
N GLN A 34 1.48 5.47 4.69
CA GLN A 34 2.77 6.09 4.49
C GLN A 34 2.61 7.61 4.49
N SER A 35 3.17 8.27 5.48
CA SER A 35 3.22 9.74 5.55
C SER A 35 4.64 10.22 5.28
N ALA A 36 4.81 10.99 4.21
CA ALA A 36 6.09 11.52 3.79
C ALA A 36 6.09 13.05 3.80
N ARG A 37 6.99 13.66 4.56
CA ARG A 37 7.20 15.11 4.62
C ARG A 37 8.51 15.45 3.91
N TYR A 38 8.40 15.88 2.67
CA TYR A 38 9.54 16.29 1.84
C TYR A 38 9.71 17.82 1.85
N GLU A 39 10.95 18.31 1.84
CA GLU A 39 11.26 19.74 1.89
C GLU A 39 10.75 20.54 0.67
N ARG A 40 10.62 19.89 -0.49
CA ARG A 40 10.11 20.52 -1.73
C ARG A 40 8.58 20.51 -1.85
N LEU A 41 7.87 19.90 -0.89
CA LEU A 41 6.41 19.79 -0.88
C LEU A 41 5.84 20.67 0.23
N ASP A 42 4.87 21.50 -0.14
CA ASP A 42 4.16 22.40 0.78
C ASP A 42 3.31 21.62 1.83
N LYS A 43 2.88 20.39 1.49
CA LYS A 43 2.08 19.52 2.35
C LYS A 43 2.65 18.09 2.40
N ALA A 44 2.47 17.42 3.53
CA ALA A 44 2.82 16.01 3.67
C ALA A 44 2.07 15.16 2.64
N SER A 45 2.79 14.24 2.00
CA SER A 45 2.27 13.23 1.07
C SER A 45 1.82 12.01 1.86
N ASN A 46 0.53 11.72 1.85
CA ASN A 46 -0.04 10.57 2.55
C ASN A 46 -0.52 9.54 1.53
N VAL A 47 0.10 8.37 1.52
CA VAL A 47 -0.33 7.21 0.74
C VAL A 47 -1.03 6.24 1.67
N TYR A 48 -2.18 5.75 1.24
CA TYR A 48 -2.98 4.76 1.98
C TYR A 48 -3.12 3.54 1.10
N ASP A 49 -2.86 2.36 1.64
CA ASP A 49 -3.18 1.12 0.95
C ASP A 49 -4.11 0.26 1.80
N LEU A 50 -5.06 -0.38 1.12
CA LEU A 50 -5.96 -1.37 1.67
C LEU A 50 -5.78 -2.63 0.83
N GLY A 51 -5.38 -3.73 1.48
CA GLY A 51 -5.10 -4.95 0.78
C GLY A 51 -5.58 -6.20 1.48
N LEU A 52 -5.60 -7.29 0.72
CA LEU A 52 -6.01 -8.60 1.16
C LEU A 52 -5.02 -9.63 0.63
N ASN A 53 -4.40 -10.35 1.56
CA ASN A 53 -3.59 -11.51 1.25
C ASN A 53 -4.43 -12.77 1.41
N TRP A 54 -4.60 -13.52 0.33
CA TRP A 54 -5.14 -14.87 0.36
C TRP A 54 -3.99 -15.87 0.35
N LEU A 55 -3.81 -16.53 1.49
CA LEU A 55 -2.77 -17.52 1.75
C LEU A 55 -3.33 -18.91 1.46
N LEU A 56 -2.83 -19.55 0.42
CA LEU A 56 -3.26 -20.88 -0.01
C LEU A 56 -2.31 -21.95 0.53
N ASN A 57 -2.82 -23.17 0.71
CA ASN A 57 -2.03 -24.40 0.94
C ASN A 57 -0.90 -24.24 1.97
N GLY A 58 -1.20 -23.79 3.19
CA GLY A 58 -0.20 -23.71 4.26
C GLY A 58 0.96 -22.74 3.99
N HIS A 59 0.73 -21.70 3.18
CA HIS A 59 1.69 -20.67 2.73
C HIS A 59 2.57 -21.05 1.52
N SER A 60 2.27 -22.13 0.78
CA SER A 60 3.02 -22.45 -0.45
C SER A 60 2.73 -21.46 -1.59
N SER A 61 1.54 -20.84 -1.61
CA SER A 61 1.22 -19.76 -2.53
C SER A 61 0.36 -18.68 -1.88
N LYS A 62 0.45 -17.47 -2.41
CA LYS A 62 -0.26 -16.29 -1.93
C LYS A 62 -0.77 -15.47 -3.11
N ILE A 63 -2.04 -15.09 -3.06
CA ILE A 63 -2.61 -14.05 -3.92
C ILE A 63 -2.74 -12.79 -3.07
N THR A 64 -2.25 -11.66 -3.56
CA THR A 64 -2.35 -10.37 -2.90
C THR A 64 -3.15 -9.43 -3.79
N LEU A 65 -4.24 -8.89 -3.25
CA LEU A 65 -4.96 -7.76 -3.81
C LEU A 65 -4.57 -6.52 -3.00
N ASP A 66 -4.18 -5.46 -3.68
CA ASP A 66 -3.82 -4.19 -3.07
C ASP A 66 -4.53 -3.04 -3.77
N TRP A 67 -5.13 -2.14 -3.00
CA TRP A 67 -5.72 -0.90 -3.48
C TRP A 67 -5.03 0.28 -2.81
N GLN A 68 -4.30 1.04 -3.62
CA GLN A 68 -3.51 2.18 -3.19
C GLN A 68 -4.21 3.48 -3.58
N LEU A 69 -4.22 4.43 -2.65
CA LEU A 69 -4.57 5.83 -2.85
C LEU A 69 -3.36 6.71 -2.56
N ARG A 70 -2.87 7.41 -3.59
CA ARG A 70 -1.72 8.30 -3.47
C ARG A 70 -2.02 9.70 -4.01
N PRO A 71 -1.45 10.76 -3.42
CA PRO A 71 -1.56 12.11 -3.98
C PRO A 71 -0.77 12.23 -5.28
N SER A 72 -1.38 12.86 -6.27
CA SER A 72 -0.71 13.28 -7.51
C SER A 72 -0.24 14.72 -7.38
N TYR A 73 0.86 15.02 -8.05
CA TYR A 73 1.56 16.29 -7.95
C TYR A 73 1.86 16.81 -9.35
N SER A 74 1.45 18.04 -9.64
CA SER A 74 1.80 18.73 -10.88
C SER A 74 2.84 19.82 -10.61
N GLY A 75 3.89 19.84 -11.43
CA GLY A 75 4.95 20.83 -11.34
C GLY A 75 4.48 22.17 -11.89
N THR A 76 4.42 23.21 -11.04
CA THR A 76 4.24 24.59 -11.50
C THR A 76 5.60 25.27 -11.63
N ASN A 77 5.77 26.04 -12.71
CA ASN A 77 7.03 26.52 -13.29
C ASN A 77 8.08 27.25 -12.42
N ASN A 78 7.98 27.35 -11.08
CA ASN A 78 9.21 27.57 -10.29
C ASN A 78 9.16 27.56 -8.75
N LEU A 79 8.04 27.35 -8.04
CA LEU A 79 8.06 27.66 -6.59
C LEU A 79 7.54 26.58 -5.65
N LEU A 80 6.42 25.89 -5.93
CA LEU A 80 5.96 24.79 -5.07
C LEU A 80 5.17 23.76 -5.88
N VAL A 81 5.40 22.48 -5.59
CA VAL A 81 4.64 21.37 -6.18
C VAL A 81 3.30 21.27 -5.42
N ARG A 82 2.19 21.53 -6.12
CA ARG A 82 0.85 21.48 -5.53
C ARG A 82 0.25 20.07 -5.64
N ASN A 83 -0.50 19.68 -4.62
CA ASN A 83 -1.32 18.48 -4.65
C ASN A 83 -2.48 18.72 -5.62
N ASP A 84 -2.53 17.91 -6.68
CA ASP A 84 -3.47 18.03 -7.80
C ASP A 84 -4.62 17.01 -7.72
N GLY A 85 -4.70 16.27 -6.60
CA GLY A 85 -5.72 15.27 -6.36
C GLY A 85 -5.17 13.95 -5.81
N MET A 86 -6.04 12.96 -5.71
CA MET A 86 -5.69 11.59 -5.33
C MET A 86 -5.85 10.68 -6.56
N SER A 87 -4.80 9.93 -6.87
CA SER A 87 -4.83 8.87 -7.87
C SER A 87 -4.95 7.52 -7.18
N SER A 88 -5.82 6.66 -7.69
CA SER A 88 -5.97 5.28 -7.23
C SER A 88 -5.22 4.30 -8.12
N GLN A 89 -4.75 3.21 -7.53
CA GLN A 89 -4.15 2.08 -8.23
C GLN A 89 -4.64 0.78 -7.60
N VAL A 90 -4.95 -0.21 -8.44
CA VAL A 90 -5.23 -1.57 -7.99
C VAL A 90 -4.10 -2.46 -8.50
N THR A 91 -3.54 -3.28 -7.62
CA THR A 91 -2.51 -4.25 -7.95
C THR A 91 -2.95 -5.64 -7.51
N VAL A 92 -2.84 -6.60 -8.42
CA VAL A 92 -3.04 -8.02 -8.13
C VAL A 92 -1.70 -8.71 -8.33
N GLN A 93 -1.26 -9.45 -7.31
CA GLN A 93 -0.02 -10.20 -7.35
C GLN A 93 -0.30 -11.65 -6.99
N TYR A 94 0.28 -12.58 -7.75
CA TYR A 94 0.35 -13.98 -7.38
C TYR A 94 1.81 -14.35 -7.10
N GLN A 95 2.05 -14.95 -5.93
CA GLN A 95 3.37 -15.40 -5.49
C GLN A 95 3.33 -16.91 -5.21
N VAL A 96 4.31 -17.63 -5.72
CA VAL A 96 4.56 -19.05 -5.44
C VAL A 96 5.90 -19.17 -4.71
N SER A 97 5.93 -19.94 -3.63
CA SER A 97 7.15 -20.22 -2.87
C SER A 97 7.40 -21.73 -2.91
N PHE A 98 8.60 -22.14 -3.34
CA PHE A 98 9.01 -23.53 -3.50
C PHE A 98 10.05 -23.95 -2.44
#